data_AF-A0A3A4EZ98-F1
#
_entry.id   AF-A0A3A4EZ98-F1
#
_cell.length_a   1.000
_cell.length_b   1.000
_cell.length_c   1.000
_cell.angle_alpha   90.00
_cell.angle_beta   90.00
_cell.angle_gamma   90.00
#
_symmetry.space_group_name_H-M   'P 1'
#
loop_
_entity.id
_entity.type
_entity.pdbx_description
1 polymer ?
#
loop_
_entity_poly.entity_id
_entity_poly.type
_entity_poly.pdbx_seq_one_letter_code
_entity_poly.pdbx_strand_id
1 'polypeptide(L)'
;MSVFLPFVTSPPHSSDLRLIDAFRPSLLSLLPPPDEPVHAEALLALCVGDGLLEVLEWSREGTGADPAASMWLAALRWHHVITGTFPAGAPQPPPRPTSHALRLIVDTAGVELIPGSAHTSLSGLSSAEMGTRRAPPQPEADDDAALLRILPISCLPYVETPMKQDWAETAICLTHGSSALIREARHRAAHPPTPVPLGPRHELLEVVVEDLDRRWREVTLPKR
;
A
#
# COMPACT_ATOMS: atom_id res chain seq x y z
N MET A 1 -6.80 -16.14 -4.50
CA MET A 1 -5.92 -17.34 -4.56
C MET A 1 -4.90 -17.16 -3.45
N SER A 2 -4.95 -17.99 -2.42
CA SER A 2 -4.05 -17.82 -1.26
C SER A 2 -2.59 -18.08 -1.67
N VAL A 3 -1.69 -17.20 -1.26
CA VAL A 3 -0.27 -17.31 -1.60
C VAL A 3 0.51 -17.77 -0.37
N PHE A 4 1.35 -18.77 -0.57
CA PHE A 4 2.35 -19.22 0.39
C PHE A 4 3.71 -18.74 -0.07
N LEU A 5 4.33 -17.83 0.70
CA LEU A 5 5.70 -17.43 0.49
C LEU A 5 6.61 -18.41 1.23
N PRO A 6 7.69 -18.90 0.60
CA PRO A 6 8.65 -19.76 1.25
C PRO A 6 9.42 -18.93 2.29
N PHE A 7 8.92 -18.86 3.52
CA PHE A 7 9.70 -18.36 4.65
C PHE A 7 10.63 -19.47 5.11
N VAL A 8 11.88 -19.41 4.64
CA VAL A 8 12.90 -20.41 4.93
C VAL A 8 13.74 -19.94 6.11
N THR A 9 14.16 -20.88 6.95
CA THR A 9 15.19 -20.77 8.00
C THR A 9 16.58 -20.33 7.48
N SER A 10 16.66 -19.84 6.25
CA SER A 10 17.87 -19.48 5.51
C SER A 10 17.92 -17.97 5.28
N PRO A 11 19.12 -17.38 5.20
CA PRO A 11 19.25 -15.94 4.95
C PRO A 11 18.63 -15.55 3.58
N PRO A 12 18.06 -14.34 3.46
CA PRO A 12 17.44 -13.89 2.21
C PRO A 12 18.47 -13.78 1.09
N HIS A 13 18.04 -13.98 -0.16
CA HIS A 13 18.90 -13.73 -1.31
C HIS A 13 19.24 -12.23 -1.41
N SER A 14 20.39 -11.89 -2.03
CA SER A 14 20.83 -10.50 -2.17
C SER A 14 19.82 -9.58 -2.86
N SER A 15 18.99 -10.13 -3.76
CA SER A 15 17.89 -9.41 -4.40
C SER A 15 16.77 -9.07 -3.43
N ASP A 16 16.41 -9.99 -2.54
CA ASP A 16 15.37 -9.76 -1.52
C ASP A 16 15.84 -8.76 -0.48
N LEU A 17 17.11 -8.84 -0.05
CA LEU A 17 17.69 -7.85 0.85
C LEU A 17 17.60 -6.43 0.27
N ARG A 18 17.90 -6.25 -1.02
CA ARG A 18 17.74 -4.94 -1.69
C ARG A 18 16.30 -4.44 -1.67
N LEU A 19 15.32 -5.33 -1.85
CA LEU A 19 13.91 -4.97 -1.81
C LEU A 19 13.44 -4.58 -0.39
N ILE A 20 13.88 -5.34 0.61
CA ILE A 20 13.66 -5.04 2.03
C ILE A 20 14.26 -3.68 2.38
N ASP A 21 15.50 -3.42 1.95
CA ASP A 21 16.19 -2.16 2.22
C ASP A 21 15.62 -0.97 1.44
N ALA A 22 15.00 -1.22 0.28
CA ALA A 22 14.34 -0.20 -0.51
C ALA A 22 12.99 0.24 0.08
N PHE A 23 12.37 -0.54 0.96
CA PHE A 23 11.01 -0.29 1.45
C PHE A 23 10.84 1.07 2.14
N ARG A 24 11.60 1.36 3.21
CA ARG A 24 11.59 2.67 3.90
C ARG A 24 11.84 3.86 2.97
N PRO A 25 12.97 3.95 2.25
CA PRO A 25 13.23 5.12 1.40
C PRO A 25 12.19 5.26 0.28
N SER A 26 11.61 4.16 -0.21
CA SER A 26 10.50 4.22 -1.15
C SER A 26 9.28 4.88 -0.52
N LEU A 27 8.82 4.41 0.64
CA LEU A 27 7.65 5.01 1.28
C LEU A 27 7.87 6.47 1.71
N LEU A 28 9.08 6.82 2.15
CA LEU A 28 9.43 8.23 2.43
C LEU A 28 9.36 9.12 1.18
N SER A 29 9.58 8.57 -0.02
CA SER A 29 9.49 9.34 -1.26
C SER A 29 8.05 9.73 -1.64
N LEU A 30 7.05 9.08 -1.04
CA LEU A 30 5.63 9.45 -1.15
C LEU A 30 5.29 10.70 -0.34
N LEU A 31 6.08 11.02 0.67
CA LEU A 31 5.79 12.09 1.62
C LEU A 31 6.30 13.43 1.06
N PRO A 32 5.51 14.50 1.17
CA PRO A 32 6.03 15.82 0.83
C PRO A 32 7.08 16.27 1.87
N PRO A 33 7.81 17.36 1.58
CA PRO A 33 8.57 18.09 2.59
C PRO A 33 7.70 18.51 3.79
N PRO A 34 8.32 18.95 4.91
CA PRO A 34 7.60 19.54 6.03
C PRO A 34 6.72 20.71 5.57
N ASP A 35 5.59 20.90 6.25
CA ASP A 35 4.62 21.99 6.04
C ASP A 35 3.95 22.05 4.65
N GLU A 36 4.20 21.06 3.78
CA GLU A 36 3.51 20.93 2.49
C GLU A 36 2.29 20.01 2.59
N PRO A 37 1.20 20.31 1.87
CA PRO A 37 0.00 19.51 1.90
C PRO A 37 0.23 18.13 1.29
N VAL A 38 -0.37 17.11 1.90
CA VAL A 38 -0.21 15.70 1.54
C VAL A 38 -1.30 15.27 0.57
N HIS A 39 -0.90 14.61 -0.52
CA HIS A 39 -1.85 13.96 -1.41
C HIS A 39 -2.44 12.71 -0.75
N ALA A 40 -3.76 12.57 -0.68
CA ALA A 40 -4.40 11.48 0.07
C ALA A 40 -4.04 10.06 -0.43
N GLU A 41 -3.72 9.89 -1.72
CA GLU A 41 -3.18 8.63 -2.29
C GLU A 41 -1.85 8.19 -1.66
N ALA A 42 -1.03 9.11 -1.15
CA ALA A 42 0.19 8.75 -0.42
C ALA A 42 -0.17 7.96 0.86
N LEU A 43 -1.23 8.37 1.55
CA LEU A 43 -1.74 7.65 2.71
C LEU A 43 -2.35 6.29 2.33
N LEU A 44 -2.99 6.19 1.15
CA LEU A 44 -3.47 4.91 0.64
C LEU A 44 -2.31 3.94 0.41
N ALA A 45 -1.20 4.42 -0.17
CA ALA A 45 -0.01 3.61 -0.38
C ALA A 45 0.57 3.08 0.95
N LEU A 46 0.58 3.88 2.02
CA LEU A 46 1.00 3.41 3.35
C LEU A 46 0.07 2.32 3.90
N CYS A 47 -1.25 2.50 3.79
CA CYS A 47 -2.22 1.48 4.18
C CYS A 47 -2.07 0.19 3.36
N VAL A 48 -1.86 0.30 2.04
CA VAL A 48 -1.61 -0.87 1.17
C VAL A 48 -0.32 -1.58 1.58
N GLY A 49 0.74 -0.84 1.92
CA GLY A 49 1.97 -1.43 2.47
C GLY A 49 1.71 -2.25 3.75
N ASP A 50 0.86 -1.75 4.64
CA ASP A 50 0.47 -2.47 5.86
C ASP A 50 -0.46 -3.67 5.59
N GLY A 51 -1.32 -3.60 4.57
CA GLY A 51 -2.10 -4.75 4.11
C GLY A 51 -1.24 -5.84 3.47
N LEU A 52 -0.18 -5.47 2.75
CA LEU A 52 0.80 -6.42 2.23
C LEU A 52 1.64 -7.04 3.36
N LEU A 53 1.97 -6.26 4.38
CA LEU A 53 2.61 -6.78 5.58
C LEU A 53 1.76 -7.86 6.26
N GLU A 54 0.43 -7.70 6.31
CA GLU A 54 -0.49 -8.74 6.80
C GLU A 54 -0.36 -10.04 5.97
N VAL A 55 -0.23 -9.96 4.65
CA VAL A 55 0.05 -11.15 3.80
C VAL A 55 1.37 -11.83 4.20
N LEU A 56 2.41 -11.05 4.45
CA LEU A 56 3.72 -11.56 4.87
C LEU A 56 3.66 -12.20 6.27
N GLU A 57 2.95 -11.58 7.21
CA GLU A 57 2.76 -12.07 8.59
C GLU A 57 2.09 -13.46 8.58
N TRP A 58 0.96 -13.58 7.87
CA TRP A 58 0.23 -14.84 7.77
C TRP A 58 1.07 -15.91 7.07
N SER A 59 1.74 -15.54 5.98
CA SER A 59 2.60 -16.49 5.27
C SER A 59 3.77 -16.96 6.12
N ARG A 60 4.31 -16.11 7.00
CA ARG A 60 5.37 -16.46 7.95
C ARG A 60 4.89 -17.46 9.00
N GLU A 61 3.61 -17.42 9.35
CA GLU A 61 2.94 -18.38 10.24
C GLU A 61 2.53 -19.67 9.51
N GLY A 62 2.88 -19.83 8.23
CA GLY A 62 2.49 -20.98 7.43
C GLY A 62 1.00 -20.99 7.07
N THR A 63 0.37 -19.81 7.04
CA THR A 63 -1.03 -19.64 6.61
C THR A 63 -1.07 -18.78 5.36
N GLY A 64 -1.69 -19.28 4.28
CA GLY A 64 -1.86 -18.49 3.08
C GLY A 64 -2.90 -17.37 3.28
N ALA A 65 -2.53 -16.13 2.96
CA ALA A 65 -3.47 -15.00 2.87
C ALA A 65 -3.84 -14.72 1.41
N ASP A 66 -5.01 -14.12 1.18
CA ASP A 66 -5.39 -13.60 -0.14
C ASP A 66 -4.89 -12.15 -0.30
N PRO A 67 -3.92 -11.88 -1.19
CA PRO A 67 -3.37 -10.54 -1.36
C PRO A 67 -4.39 -9.53 -1.87
N ALA A 68 -5.34 -9.95 -2.71
CA ALA A 68 -6.37 -9.04 -3.23
C ALA A 68 -7.29 -8.56 -2.12
N ALA A 69 -7.75 -9.50 -1.29
CA ALA A 69 -8.57 -9.17 -0.12
C ALA A 69 -7.80 -8.29 0.87
N SER A 70 -6.52 -8.59 1.13
CA SER A 70 -5.70 -7.82 2.07
C SER A 70 -5.48 -6.37 1.60
N MET A 71 -5.23 -6.17 0.29
CA MET A 71 -5.13 -4.83 -0.30
C MET A 71 -6.48 -4.09 -0.29
N TRP A 72 -7.60 -4.78 -0.51
CA TRP A 72 -8.92 -4.17 -0.42
C TRP A 72 -9.28 -3.74 1.00
N LEU A 73 -9.04 -4.61 2.00
CA LEU A 73 -9.25 -4.26 3.41
C LEU A 73 -8.35 -3.10 3.84
N ALA A 74 -7.09 -3.04 3.36
CA ALA A 74 -6.24 -1.87 3.55
C ALA A 74 -6.81 -0.60 2.91
N ALA A 75 -7.36 -0.69 1.70
CA ALA A 75 -8.01 0.44 1.03
C ALA A 75 -9.26 0.92 1.79
N LEU A 76 -10.03 0.01 2.40
CA LEU A 76 -11.15 0.36 3.27
C LEU A 76 -10.69 1.00 4.59
N ARG A 77 -9.58 0.55 5.18
CA ARG A 77 -8.95 1.23 6.33
C ARG A 77 -8.54 2.65 5.96
N TRP A 78 -7.97 2.86 4.76
CA TRP A 78 -7.67 4.20 4.24
C TRP A 78 -8.94 5.04 4.02
N HIS A 79 -9.99 4.47 3.44
CA HIS A 79 -11.27 5.18 3.30
C HIS A 79 -11.76 5.68 4.66
N HIS A 80 -11.65 4.87 5.72
CA HIS A 80 -11.98 5.28 7.07
C HIS A 80 -11.03 6.36 7.63
N VAL A 81 -9.73 6.32 7.32
CA VAL A 81 -8.79 7.40 7.68
C VAL A 81 -9.26 8.75 7.12
N ILE A 82 -9.63 8.79 5.84
CA ILE A 82 -9.98 10.02 5.13
C ILE A 82 -11.39 10.52 5.46
N THR A 83 -12.36 9.62 5.59
CA THR A 83 -13.79 9.98 5.71
C THR A 83 -14.35 9.83 7.11
N GLY A 84 -13.61 9.20 8.02
CA GLY A 84 -14.07 8.83 9.36
C GLY A 84 -15.07 7.66 9.39
N THR A 85 -15.41 7.06 8.25
CA THR A 85 -16.40 5.97 8.16
C THR A 85 -16.01 4.90 7.14
N PHE A 86 -16.57 3.70 7.29
CA PHE A 86 -16.51 2.69 6.24
C PHE A 86 -17.69 2.86 5.28
N PRO A 87 -17.53 2.50 3.98
CA PRO A 87 -18.63 2.49 3.04
C PRO A 87 -19.78 1.59 3.51
N ALA A 88 -21.02 1.95 3.17
CA ALA A 88 -22.20 1.20 3.60
C ALA A 88 -22.17 -0.22 3.03
N GLY A 89 -22.32 -1.22 3.91
CA GLY A 89 -22.33 -2.64 3.55
C GLY A 89 -20.95 -3.25 3.25
N ALA A 90 -19.89 -2.45 3.17
CA ALA A 90 -18.53 -2.95 3.06
C ALA A 90 -18.09 -3.63 4.38
N PRO A 91 -17.14 -4.59 4.32
CA PRO A 91 -16.57 -5.15 5.54
C PRO A 91 -15.87 -4.05 6.35
N GLN A 92 -15.89 -4.19 7.67
CA GLN A 92 -15.15 -3.33 8.59
C GLN A 92 -13.87 -4.05 9.00
N PRO A 93 -12.75 -3.82 8.31
CA PRO A 93 -11.48 -4.45 8.65
C PRO A 93 -11.05 -4.09 10.06
N PRO A 94 -10.43 -5.02 10.81
CA PRO A 94 -9.87 -4.70 12.12
C PRO A 94 -8.80 -3.60 11.97
N PRO A 95 -8.70 -2.69 12.95
CA PRO A 95 -7.71 -1.62 12.91
C PRO A 95 -6.29 -2.19 12.89
N ARG A 96 -5.41 -1.54 12.13
CA ARG A 96 -3.98 -1.82 12.10
C ARG A 96 -3.17 -0.61 12.57
N PRO A 97 -1.94 -0.78 13.10
CA PRO A 97 -1.13 0.33 13.61
C PRO A 97 -1.01 1.50 12.63
N THR A 98 -0.76 1.25 11.35
CA THR A 98 -0.62 2.30 10.32
C THR A 98 -1.92 3.10 10.18
N SER A 99 -3.04 2.42 9.94
CA SER A 99 -4.35 3.09 9.77
C SER A 99 -4.80 3.84 11.03
N HIS A 100 -4.47 3.31 12.21
CA HIS A 100 -4.80 3.97 13.48
C HIS A 100 -4.00 5.26 13.67
N ALA A 101 -2.67 5.21 13.46
CA ALA A 101 -1.82 6.39 13.55
C ALA A 101 -2.22 7.47 12.53
N LEU A 102 -2.47 7.07 11.27
CA LEU A 102 -2.93 7.99 10.24
C LEU A 102 -4.27 8.65 10.59
N ARG A 103 -5.22 7.89 11.15
CA ARG A 103 -6.50 8.45 11.60
C ARG A 103 -6.29 9.52 12.67
N LEU A 104 -5.44 9.25 13.66
CA LEU A 104 -5.10 10.23 14.69
C LEU A 104 -4.47 11.50 14.10
N ILE A 105 -3.49 11.35 13.21
CA ILE A 105 -2.80 12.47 12.55
C ILE A 105 -3.80 13.34 11.77
N VAL A 106 -4.69 12.72 10.99
CA VAL A 106 -5.71 13.44 10.22
C VAL A 106 -6.73 14.12 11.15
N ASP A 107 -7.19 13.43 12.21
CA ASP A 107 -8.19 13.96 13.13
C ASP A 107 -7.70 15.14 13.98
N THR A 108 -6.42 15.14 14.36
CA THR A 108 -5.84 16.25 15.12
C THR A 108 -5.33 17.37 14.21
N ALA A 109 -5.67 17.37 12.91
CA ALA A 109 -5.13 18.28 11.90
C ALA A 109 -3.59 18.33 11.92
N GLY A 110 -2.95 17.20 12.24
CA GLY A 110 -1.49 17.05 12.22
C GLY A 110 -0.93 16.96 10.80
N VAL A 111 -1.80 16.97 9.78
CA VAL A 111 -1.45 17.04 8.36
C VAL A 111 -2.52 17.83 7.61
N GLU A 112 -2.12 18.68 6.66
CA GLU A 112 -3.02 19.27 5.68
C GLU A 112 -3.13 18.34 4.47
N LEU A 113 -4.34 17.93 4.09
CA LEU A 113 -4.57 17.16 2.86
C LEU A 113 -4.86 18.09 1.69
N ILE A 114 -4.31 17.78 0.52
CA ILE A 114 -4.66 18.49 -0.73
C ILE A 114 -6.18 18.33 -0.96
N PRO A 115 -6.96 19.43 -1.02
CA PRO A 115 -8.42 19.34 -1.17
C PRO A 115 -8.82 18.59 -2.43
N GLY A 116 -9.75 17.64 -2.29
CA GLY A 116 -10.24 16.82 -3.40
C GLY A 116 -9.24 15.79 -3.94
N SER A 117 -8.03 15.69 -3.36
CA SER A 117 -7.11 14.61 -3.72
C SER A 117 -7.74 13.24 -3.45
N ALA A 118 -7.46 12.28 -4.34
CA ALA A 118 -7.99 10.92 -4.28
C ALA A 118 -9.54 10.80 -4.38
N HIS A 119 -10.25 11.82 -4.91
CA HIS A 119 -11.70 11.75 -5.10
C HIS A 119 -12.14 10.50 -5.89
N THR A 120 -11.40 10.15 -6.95
CA THR A 120 -11.68 8.95 -7.75
C THR A 120 -11.56 7.67 -6.93
N SER A 121 -10.49 7.51 -6.14
CA SER A 121 -10.31 6.33 -5.27
C SER A 121 -11.39 6.24 -4.19
N LEU A 122 -11.76 7.36 -3.55
CA LEU A 122 -12.85 7.39 -2.57
C LEU A 122 -14.17 6.96 -3.21
N SER A 123 -14.48 7.52 -4.39
CA SER A 123 -15.68 7.15 -5.15
C SER A 123 -15.67 5.68 -5.55
N GLY A 124 -14.53 5.15 -6.02
CA GLY A 124 -14.37 3.75 -6.40
C GLY A 124 -14.53 2.76 -5.23
N LEU A 125 -14.22 3.18 -3.99
CA LEU A 125 -14.41 2.37 -2.79
C LEU A 125 -15.78 2.57 -2.11
N SER A 126 -16.66 3.41 -2.65
CA SER A 126 -17.91 3.80 -1.97
C SER A 126 -18.97 2.70 -1.88
N SER A 127 -18.75 1.54 -2.51
CA SER A 127 -19.65 0.38 -2.49
C SER A 127 -19.14 -0.75 -1.61
N ALA A 128 -20.02 -1.71 -1.32
CA ALA A 128 -19.68 -2.94 -0.60
C ALA A 128 -18.89 -3.96 -1.44
N GLU A 129 -18.76 -3.73 -2.75
CA GLU A 129 -18.16 -4.69 -3.67
C GLU A 129 -16.67 -4.38 -3.86
N MET A 130 -15.84 -5.42 -3.76
CA MET A 130 -14.43 -5.31 -4.11
C MET A 130 -14.28 -5.14 -5.62
N GLY A 131 -13.66 -4.04 -6.04
CA GLY A 131 -13.29 -3.83 -7.44
C GLY A 131 -12.42 -4.97 -7.98
N THR A 132 -12.67 -5.38 -9.23
CA THR A 132 -11.91 -6.47 -9.87
C THR A 132 -11.49 -6.10 -11.28
N ARG A 133 -10.57 -6.87 -11.88
CA ARG A 133 -10.17 -6.68 -13.29
C ARG A 133 -11.34 -6.75 -14.27
N ARG A 134 -12.36 -7.54 -13.96
CA ARG A 134 -13.55 -7.70 -14.82
C ARG A 134 -14.60 -6.62 -14.60
N ALA A 135 -14.57 -5.97 -13.45
CA ALA A 135 -15.52 -4.94 -13.04
C ALA A 135 -14.81 -3.93 -12.13
N PRO A 136 -13.90 -3.10 -12.69
CA PRO A 136 -13.29 -2.02 -11.93
C PRO A 136 -14.33 -0.91 -11.71
N PRO A 137 -14.39 -0.28 -10.53
CA PRO A 137 -15.43 0.72 -10.22
C PRO A 137 -15.42 1.94 -11.14
N GLN A 138 -14.22 2.42 -11.51
CA GLN A 138 -14.02 3.57 -12.39
C GLN A 138 -13.21 3.15 -13.64
N PRO A 139 -13.83 2.50 -14.64
CA PRO A 139 -13.12 1.86 -15.76
C PRO A 139 -12.35 2.85 -16.65
N GLU A 140 -12.82 4.09 -16.76
CA GLU A 140 -12.23 5.10 -17.65
C GLU A 140 -11.31 6.08 -16.92
N ALA A 141 -11.24 6.04 -15.58
CA ALA A 141 -10.43 6.99 -14.83
C ALA A 141 -8.94 6.71 -14.96
N ASP A 142 -8.16 7.76 -15.22
CA ASP A 142 -6.76 7.71 -15.60
C ASP A 142 -5.84 8.58 -14.72
N ASP A 143 -6.26 8.92 -13.49
CA ASP A 143 -5.43 9.70 -12.59
C ASP A 143 -4.16 8.96 -12.14
N ASP A 144 -3.00 9.50 -12.55
CA ASP A 144 -1.68 8.92 -12.27
C ASP A 144 -1.36 8.81 -10.76
N ALA A 145 -2.03 9.58 -9.91
CA ALA A 145 -1.85 9.51 -8.46
C ALA A 145 -2.23 8.14 -7.89
N ALA A 146 -3.13 7.40 -8.55
CA ALA A 146 -3.47 6.02 -8.20
C ALA A 146 -2.25 5.09 -8.23
N LEU A 147 -1.20 5.40 -9.02
CA LEU A 147 0.01 4.59 -9.15
C LEU A 147 0.93 4.68 -7.92
N LEU A 148 0.73 5.65 -7.02
CA LEU A 148 1.51 5.76 -5.78
C LEU A 148 1.39 4.49 -4.93
N ARG A 149 0.23 3.84 -4.93
CA ARG A 149 -0.04 2.61 -4.16
C ARG A 149 0.73 1.37 -4.66
N ILE A 150 1.40 1.47 -5.81
CA ILE A 150 2.18 0.36 -6.39
C ILE A 150 3.58 0.29 -5.77
N LEU A 151 4.05 1.38 -5.17
CA LEU A 151 5.36 1.46 -4.56
C LEU A 151 5.64 0.34 -3.53
N PRO A 152 4.77 0.08 -2.53
CA PRO A 152 4.98 -1.03 -1.61
C PRO A 152 4.97 -2.40 -2.29
N ILE A 153 4.18 -2.59 -3.35
CA ILE A 153 4.13 -3.85 -4.11
C ILE A 153 5.48 -4.13 -4.79
N SER A 154 6.11 -3.09 -5.37
CA SER A 154 7.42 -3.23 -6.02
C SER A 154 8.51 -3.70 -5.05
N CYS A 155 8.39 -3.34 -3.76
CA CYS A 155 9.34 -3.63 -2.69
C CYS A 155 9.14 -5.01 -2.02
N LEU A 156 8.15 -5.81 -2.43
CA LEU A 156 7.89 -7.12 -1.83
C LEU A 156 9.06 -8.10 -2.04
N PRO A 157 9.70 -8.62 -0.98
CA PRO A 157 10.67 -9.71 -1.12
C PRO A 157 9.95 -11.05 -1.35
N TYR A 158 10.66 -12.04 -1.88
CA TYR A 158 10.18 -13.43 -2.05
C TYR A 158 8.99 -13.61 -3.00
N VAL A 159 8.58 -12.53 -3.67
CA VAL A 159 7.47 -12.50 -4.64
C VAL A 159 8.08 -12.31 -6.03
N GLU A 160 7.83 -13.27 -6.91
CA GLU A 160 8.30 -13.20 -8.30
C GLU A 160 7.67 -12.01 -9.05
N THR A 161 8.43 -11.42 -9.98
CA THR A 161 8.00 -10.23 -10.73
C THR A 161 6.63 -10.38 -11.39
N PRO A 162 6.29 -11.48 -12.09
CA PRO A 162 4.96 -11.64 -12.68
C PRO A 162 3.83 -11.56 -11.65
N MET A 163 4.06 -12.09 -10.44
CA MET A 163 3.09 -12.03 -9.35
C MET A 163 2.92 -10.61 -8.81
N LYS A 164 4.02 -9.84 -8.67
CA LYS A 164 3.94 -8.40 -8.34
C LYS A 164 3.13 -7.61 -9.35
N GLN A 165 3.33 -7.89 -10.64
CA GLN A 165 2.57 -7.22 -11.71
C GLN A 165 1.06 -7.52 -11.60
N ASP A 166 0.70 -8.76 -11.32
CA ASP A 166 -0.69 -9.17 -11.13
C ASP A 166 -1.32 -8.53 -9.88
N TRP A 167 -0.54 -8.36 -8.80
CA TRP A 167 -1.00 -7.66 -7.59
C TRP A 167 -1.13 -6.16 -7.84
N ALA A 168 -0.22 -5.56 -8.61
CA ALA A 168 -0.28 -4.15 -8.97
C ALA A 168 -1.51 -3.82 -9.83
N GLU A 169 -1.80 -4.65 -10.84
CA GLU A 169 -3.04 -4.57 -11.60
C GLU A 169 -4.26 -4.69 -10.70
N THR A 170 -4.25 -5.67 -9.79
CA THR A 170 -5.35 -5.86 -8.82
C THR A 170 -5.54 -4.63 -7.93
N ALA A 171 -4.46 -4.03 -7.43
CA ALA A 171 -4.51 -2.84 -6.57
C ALA A 171 -5.09 -1.61 -7.27
N ILE A 172 -4.80 -1.44 -8.58
CA ILE A 172 -5.46 -0.42 -9.42
C ILE A 172 -6.94 -0.74 -9.56
N CYS A 173 -7.27 -1.98 -9.94
CA CYS A 173 -8.64 -2.46 -10.17
C CYS A 173 -9.57 -2.38 -8.96
N LEU A 174 -9.06 -2.17 -7.75
CA LEU A 174 -9.88 -1.85 -6.57
C LEU A 174 -10.67 -0.55 -6.74
N THR A 175 -10.24 0.35 -7.63
CA THR A 175 -10.83 1.69 -7.80
C THR A 175 -10.90 2.15 -9.25
N HIS A 176 -9.88 1.86 -10.06
CA HIS A 176 -9.70 2.34 -11.43
C HIS A 176 -9.65 1.17 -12.42
N GLY A 177 -9.92 1.40 -13.70
CA GLY A 177 -9.82 0.37 -14.73
C GLY A 177 -9.11 0.77 -16.02
N SER A 178 -8.57 2.00 -16.09
CA SER A 178 -7.93 2.47 -17.32
C SER A 178 -6.78 1.56 -17.71
N SER A 179 -6.79 1.12 -18.97
CA SER A 179 -5.74 0.24 -19.50
C SER A 179 -4.35 0.88 -19.42
N ALA A 180 -4.25 2.22 -19.47
CA ALA A 180 -3.00 2.95 -19.33
C ALA A 180 -2.42 2.81 -17.91
N LEU A 181 -3.24 3.07 -16.89
CA LEU A 181 -2.85 2.89 -15.48
C LEU A 181 -2.47 1.45 -15.18
N ILE A 182 -3.22 0.47 -15.70
CA ILE A 182 -2.90 -0.95 -15.49
C ILE A 182 -1.55 -1.30 -16.09
N ARG A 183 -1.26 -0.89 -17.33
CA ARG A 183 0.05 -1.13 -17.96
C ARG A 183 1.18 -0.49 -17.16
N GLU A 184 1.00 0.75 -16.73
CA GLU A 184 1.99 1.48 -15.96
C GLU A 184 2.21 0.88 -14.57
N ALA A 185 1.14 0.45 -13.88
CA ALA A 185 1.23 -0.24 -12.60
C ALA A 185 2.05 -1.54 -12.71
N ARG A 186 1.78 -2.35 -13.74
CA ARG A 186 2.57 -3.56 -14.03
C ARG A 186 4.03 -3.22 -14.33
N HIS A 187 4.28 -2.12 -15.05
CA HIS A 187 5.65 -1.67 -15.31
C HIS A 187 6.37 -1.29 -14.01
N ARG A 188 5.77 -0.45 -13.17
CA ARG A 188 6.35 0.00 -11.88
C ARG A 188 6.57 -1.15 -10.91
N ALA A 189 5.66 -2.11 -10.84
CA ALA A 189 5.80 -3.28 -9.97
C ALA A 189 7.02 -4.15 -10.29
N ALA A 190 7.47 -4.15 -11.55
CA ALA A 190 8.66 -4.87 -12.00
C ALA A 190 9.97 -4.09 -11.80
N HIS A 191 9.88 -2.77 -11.57
CA HIS A 191 11.02 -1.86 -11.48
C HIS A 191 10.94 -1.09 -10.15
N PRO A 192 11.31 -1.73 -9.02
CA PRO A 192 11.34 -1.04 -7.74
C PRO A 192 12.21 0.22 -7.86
N PRO A 193 11.77 1.34 -7.27
CA PRO A 193 12.49 2.61 -7.38
C PRO A 193 13.88 2.46 -6.77
N THR A 194 14.88 3.06 -7.41
CA THR A 194 16.20 3.22 -6.80
C THR A 194 16.08 4.25 -5.68
N PRO A 195 16.48 3.93 -4.44
CA PRO A 195 16.48 4.90 -3.35
C PRO A 195 17.30 6.14 -3.74
N VAL A 196 16.67 7.31 -3.65
CA VAL A 196 17.34 8.61 -3.84
C VAL A 196 17.48 9.28 -2.48
N PRO A 197 18.59 9.97 -2.17
CA PRO A 197 18.69 10.78 -0.96
C PRO A 197 17.52 11.76 -0.88
N LEU A 198 16.76 11.69 0.21
CA LEU A 198 15.63 12.59 0.46
C LEU A 198 16.07 13.64 1.48
N GLY A 199 15.60 14.88 1.30
CA GLY A 199 15.61 15.87 2.37
C GLY A 199 14.62 15.50 3.49
N PRO A 200 14.47 16.38 4.49
CA PRO A 200 13.46 16.21 5.53
C PRO A 200 12.07 15.95 4.94
N ARG A 201 11.29 15.11 5.62
CA ARG A 201 9.91 14.77 5.27
C ARG A 201 8.97 15.14 6.41
N HIS A 202 7.67 15.10 6.12
CA HIS A 202 6.63 15.38 7.12
C HIS A 202 6.80 14.52 8.38
N GLU A 203 7.09 15.15 9.52
CA GLU A 203 7.58 14.49 10.75
C GLU A 203 6.66 13.37 11.26
N LEU A 204 5.38 13.66 11.46
CA LEU A 204 4.43 12.65 11.96
C LEU A 204 4.24 11.46 11.00
N LEU A 205 4.34 11.70 9.69
CA LEU A 205 4.20 10.64 8.69
C LEU A 205 5.50 9.84 8.56
N GLU A 206 6.66 10.46 8.79
CA GLU A 206 7.93 9.74 8.88
C GLU A 206 7.89 8.72 10.03
N VAL A 207 7.35 9.07 11.19
CA VAL A 207 7.16 8.12 12.31
C VAL A 207 6.27 6.93 11.91
N VAL A 208 5.21 7.17 11.13
CA VAL A 208 4.35 6.08 10.61
C VAL A 208 5.14 5.17 9.66
N VAL A 209 5.97 5.75 8.78
CA VAL A 209 6.82 4.98 7.85
C VAL A 209 7.89 4.18 8.61
N GLU A 210 8.46 4.74 9.68
CA GLU A 210 9.44 4.06 10.52
C GLU A 210 8.86 2.85 11.25
N ASP A 211 7.68 3.00 11.85
CA ASP A 211 6.98 1.87 12.47
C ASP A 211 6.65 0.77 11.44
N LEU A 212 6.17 1.17 10.26
CA LEU A 212 5.84 0.24 9.19
C LEU A 212 7.10 -0.48 8.66
N ASP A 213 8.23 0.22 8.47
CA ASP A 213 9.50 -0.40 8.07
C ASP A 213 10.03 -1.36 9.14
N ARG A 214 9.95 -0.98 10.42
CA ARG A 214 10.35 -1.86 11.53
C ARG A 214 9.60 -3.19 11.48
N ARG A 215 8.27 -3.14 11.38
CA ARG A 215 7.44 -4.35 11.29
C ARG A 215 7.68 -5.12 9.99
N TRP A 216 7.87 -4.42 8.87
CA TRP A 216 8.25 -5.03 7.59
C TRP A 216 9.53 -5.86 7.71
N ARG A 217 10.57 -5.29 8.32
CA ARG A 217 11.85 -5.98 8.55
C ARG A 217 11.71 -7.15 9.52
N GLU A 218 10.94 -6.99 10.60
CA GLU A 218 10.67 -8.06 11.58
C GLU A 218 10.05 -9.30 10.90
N VAL A 219 9.15 -9.09 9.94
CA VAL A 219 8.45 -10.17 9.24
C VAL A 219 9.29 -10.73 8.09
N THR A 220 10.06 -9.90 7.39
CA THR A 220 10.81 -10.31 6.19
C THR A 220 12.20 -10.88 6.48
N LEU A 221 12.82 -10.52 7.60
CA LEU A 221 14.13 -11.05 7.99
C LEU A 221 14.01 -12.28 8.92
N PRO A 222 15.00 -13.18 8.91
CA PRO A 222 15.07 -14.26 9.88
C PRO A 222 15.06 -13.73 11.32
N LYS A 223 14.38 -14.45 12.23
CA LYS A 223 14.51 -14.18 13.67
C LYS A 223 15.98 -14.47 14.06
N ARG A 224 16.65 -13.49 14.66
CA ARG A 224 17.97 -13.68 15.26
C ARG A 224 17.88 -14.56 16.49
#